data_AF-A0A822IKC9-F1
#
_entry.id   AF-A0A822IKC9-F1
#
_cell.length_a   1.000
_cell.length_b   1.000
_cell.length_c   1.000
_cell.angle_alpha   90.00
_cell.angle_beta   90.00
_cell.angle_gamma   90.00
#
_symmetry.space_group_name_H-M   'P 1'
#
loop_
_entity.id
_entity.type
_entity.pdbx_description
1 polymer ?
#
loop_
_entity_poly.entity_id
_entity_poly.type
_entity_poly.pdbx_seq_one_letter_code
_entity_poly.pdbx_strand_id
1 'polypeptide(L)'
;MTEETIHWADVIAQNLLSRGKKHTVASGITPSGPIHIGNMREVVTADAVYKALLDKGADVRLIYIADTFDPLRKVYPFLSKDYEAHVGKPLSEIPCPCGSHKSYAEHFLLPFIEALHTLGIKPEVYRADALYKEGKYIESIKKALTNRDAIARIMSEVAGRELEPDWSPYNTICKECGRLSTTKVTGFDTEKETIDYVCKCGSSGTVSM
;
A
#
# COMPACT_ATOMS: atom_id res chain seq x y z
N MET A 1 -17.94 6.26 44.43
CA MET A 1 -17.64 6.59 43.03
C MET A 1 -17.02 5.35 42.43
N THR A 2 -17.73 4.67 41.54
CA THR A 2 -17.17 3.54 40.79
C THR A 2 -16.14 4.11 39.81
N GLU A 3 -14.91 3.59 39.81
CA GLU A 3 -13.97 3.86 38.72
C GLU A 3 -14.62 3.38 37.42
N GLU A 4 -15.11 4.31 36.60
CA GLU A 4 -15.58 3.98 35.27
C GLU A 4 -14.38 3.49 34.46
N THR A 5 -14.39 2.20 34.13
CA THR A 5 -13.39 1.61 33.26
C THR A 5 -13.61 2.17 31.85
N ILE A 6 -12.69 3.03 31.39
CA ILE A 6 -12.72 3.56 30.04
C ILE A 6 -12.14 2.53 29.06
N HIS A 7 -12.86 2.27 27.97
CA HIS A 7 -12.38 1.36 26.93
C HIS A 7 -11.20 2.00 26.17
N TRP A 8 -10.22 1.18 25.76
CA TRP A 8 -8.96 1.69 25.15
C TRP A 8 -9.21 2.54 23.89
N ALA A 9 -10.24 2.22 23.11
CA ALA A 9 -10.59 2.98 21.91
C ALA A 9 -11.11 4.38 22.25
N ASP A 10 -11.84 4.53 23.37
CA ASP A 10 -12.29 5.83 23.87
C ASP A 10 -11.14 6.71 24.33
N VAL A 11 -10.12 6.12 24.97
CA VAL A 11 -8.90 6.83 25.35
C VAL A 11 -8.20 7.38 24.11
N ILE A 12 -8.05 6.56 23.06
CA ILE A 12 -7.46 6.99 21.78
C ILE A 12 -8.31 8.10 21.15
N ALA A 13 -9.63 7.93 21.10
CA ALA A 13 -10.54 8.91 20.53
C ALA A 13 -10.46 10.27 21.27
N GLN A 14 -10.43 10.28 22.59
CA GLN A 14 -10.26 11.50 23.39
C GLN A 14 -8.94 12.22 23.07
N ASN A 15 -7.85 11.46 22.99
CA ASN A 15 -6.55 12.02 22.62
C ASN A 15 -6.55 12.60 21.21
N LEU A 16 -7.20 11.94 20.25
CA LEU A 16 -7.31 12.44 18.88
C LEU A 16 -8.17 13.70 18.80
N LEU A 17 -9.28 13.76 19.54
CA LEU A 17 -10.18 14.93 19.58
C LEU A 17 -9.51 16.19 20.14
N SER A 18 -8.50 16.03 21.00
CA SER A 18 -7.66 17.16 21.43
C SER A 18 -6.86 17.81 20.29
N ARG A 19 -6.67 17.10 19.17
CA ARG A 19 -5.89 17.52 17.99
C ARG A 19 -6.75 18.01 16.83
N GLY A 20 -8.08 17.89 16.92
CA GLY A 20 -9.02 18.31 15.88
C GLY A 20 -10.31 17.50 15.91
N LYS A 21 -11.33 17.94 15.17
CA LYS A 21 -12.61 17.21 15.05
C LYS A 21 -12.70 16.35 13.80
N LYS A 22 -11.79 16.52 12.85
CA LYS A 22 -11.79 15.83 11.56
C LYS A 22 -10.65 14.81 11.50
N HIS A 23 -10.98 13.56 11.25
CA HIS A 23 -10.01 12.46 11.25
C HIS A 23 -10.21 11.51 10.06
N THR A 24 -9.13 10.85 9.68
CA THR A 24 -9.16 9.70 8.77
C THR A 24 -8.40 8.59 9.45
N VAL A 25 -9.10 7.49 9.75
CA VAL A 25 -8.51 6.27 10.28
C VAL A 25 -8.24 5.35 9.10
N ALA A 26 -7.00 4.92 8.94
CA ALA A 26 -6.56 4.10 7.82
C ALA A 26 -6.02 2.77 8.30
N SER A 27 -6.27 1.73 7.51
CA SER A 27 -5.60 0.42 7.59
C SER A 27 -5.23 -0.02 6.18
N GLY A 28 -4.32 -0.97 6.03
CA GLY A 28 -3.93 -1.44 4.70
C GLY A 28 -3.16 -2.74 4.71
N ILE A 29 -3.31 -3.52 3.65
CA ILE A 29 -2.67 -4.83 3.49
C ILE A 29 -2.31 -5.03 2.03
N THR A 30 -1.15 -5.66 1.79
CA THR A 30 -0.80 -6.25 0.50
C THR A 30 -1.54 -7.57 0.29
N PRO A 31 -2.42 -7.73 -0.72
CA PRO A 31 -3.13 -8.98 -1.02
C PRO A 31 -2.22 -10.01 -1.72
N SER A 32 -1.10 -10.35 -1.09
CA SER A 32 -0.06 -11.24 -1.62
C SER A 32 -0.36 -12.73 -1.42
N GLY A 33 -1.46 -13.08 -0.78
CA GLY A 33 -1.89 -14.45 -0.49
C GLY A 33 -3.13 -14.46 0.41
N PRO A 34 -3.54 -15.62 0.93
CA PRO A 34 -4.68 -15.73 1.83
C PRO A 34 -4.53 -14.79 3.03
N ILE A 35 -5.50 -13.89 3.21
CA ILE A 35 -5.49 -12.91 4.30
C ILE A 35 -6.03 -13.59 5.56
N HIS A 36 -5.23 -13.63 6.63
CA HIS A 36 -5.53 -14.38 7.84
C HIS A 36 -6.01 -13.48 9.00
N ILE A 37 -6.48 -14.08 10.09
CA ILE A 37 -7.01 -13.36 11.27
C ILE A 37 -6.02 -12.33 11.85
N GLY A 38 -4.71 -12.58 11.76
CA GLY A 38 -3.69 -11.62 12.17
C GLY A 38 -3.77 -10.28 11.43
N ASN A 39 -4.11 -10.28 10.13
CA ASN A 39 -4.33 -9.06 9.36
C ASN A 39 -5.61 -8.35 9.76
N MET A 40 -6.63 -9.11 10.17
CA MET A 40 -7.90 -8.57 10.64
C MET A 40 -7.74 -7.73 11.91
N ARG A 41 -6.73 -8.02 12.75
CA ARG A 41 -6.44 -7.23 13.95
C ARG A 41 -6.24 -5.75 13.64
N GLU A 42 -5.53 -5.43 12.56
CA GLU A 42 -5.30 -4.03 12.16
C GLU A 42 -6.63 -3.34 11.82
N VAL A 43 -7.46 -3.99 10.98
CA VAL A 43 -8.73 -3.44 10.51
C VAL A 43 -9.75 -3.30 11.66
N VAL A 44 -9.83 -4.29 12.55
CA VAL A 44 -10.71 -4.22 13.74
C VAL A 44 -10.25 -3.14 14.71
N THR A 45 -8.93 -2.94 14.87
CA THR A 45 -8.40 -1.87 15.71
C THR A 45 -8.78 -0.50 15.12
N ALA A 46 -8.62 -0.32 13.81
CA ALA A 46 -9.02 0.89 13.10
C ALA A 46 -10.53 1.15 13.24
N ASP A 47 -11.37 0.12 13.05
CA ASP A 47 -12.82 0.21 13.19
C ASP A 47 -13.27 0.58 14.62
N ALA A 48 -12.64 0.01 15.65
CA ALA A 48 -12.94 0.35 17.04
C ALA A 48 -12.62 1.82 17.36
N VAL A 49 -11.48 2.35 16.89
CA VAL A 49 -11.14 3.78 17.04
C VAL A 49 -12.07 4.66 16.22
N TYR A 50 -12.42 4.26 15.01
CA TYR A 50 -13.39 4.95 14.14
C TYR A 50 -14.75 5.09 14.84
N LYS A 51 -15.29 4.00 15.39
CA LYS A 51 -16.56 4.00 16.13
C LYS A 51 -16.49 4.88 17.37
N ALA A 52 -15.42 4.78 18.16
CA ALA A 52 -15.24 5.63 19.34
C ALA A 52 -15.15 7.14 19.00
N LEU A 53 -14.56 7.50 17.85
CA LEU A 53 -14.56 8.87 17.34
C LEU A 53 -15.95 9.31 16.88
N LEU A 54 -16.67 8.43 16.17
CA LEU A 54 -18.02 8.68 15.68
C LEU A 54 -19.01 8.90 16.85
N ASP A 55 -18.95 8.05 17.87
CA ASP A 55 -19.78 8.13 19.09
C ASP A 55 -19.55 9.44 19.86
N LYS A 56 -18.37 10.05 19.71
CA LYS A 56 -18.02 11.35 20.29
C LYS A 56 -18.26 12.54 19.35
N GLY A 57 -18.90 12.32 18.20
CA GLY A 57 -19.32 13.36 17.27
C GLY A 57 -18.21 13.93 16.37
N ALA A 58 -17.15 13.16 16.10
CA ALA A 58 -16.12 13.55 15.13
C ALA A 58 -16.62 13.46 13.68
N ASP A 59 -16.06 14.29 12.79
CA ASP A 59 -16.10 14.10 11.34
C ASP A 59 -15.00 13.09 10.97
N VAL A 60 -15.33 11.80 10.92
CA VAL A 60 -14.35 10.74 10.77
C VAL A 60 -14.65 9.86 9.55
N ARG A 61 -13.60 9.50 8.81
CA ARG A 61 -13.61 8.52 7.73
C ARG A 61 -12.81 7.28 8.12
N LEU A 62 -13.29 6.11 7.71
CA LEU A 62 -12.56 4.85 7.79
C LEU A 62 -12.16 4.44 6.38
N ILE A 63 -10.86 4.36 6.12
CA ILE A 63 -10.33 3.96 4.82
C ILE A 63 -9.53 2.67 4.92
N TYR A 64 -9.55 1.89 3.86
CA TYR A 64 -8.75 0.68 3.71
C TYR A 64 -7.96 0.75 2.41
N ILE A 65 -6.65 0.60 2.47
CA ILE A 65 -5.75 0.69 1.33
C ILE A 65 -5.25 -0.72 1.01
N ALA A 66 -5.69 -1.27 -0.11
CA ALA A 66 -5.14 -2.50 -0.65
C ALA A 66 -3.90 -2.18 -1.48
N ASP A 67 -2.73 -2.65 -1.05
CA ASP A 67 -1.45 -2.47 -1.76
C ASP A 67 -1.35 -3.43 -2.95
N THR A 68 -2.28 -3.30 -3.89
CA THR A 68 -2.43 -4.13 -5.09
C THR A 68 -1.26 -4.00 -6.07
N PHE A 69 -0.44 -2.96 -5.92
CA PHE A 69 0.67 -2.65 -6.83
C PHE A 69 2.04 -3.14 -6.32
N ASP A 70 2.08 -3.73 -5.14
CA ASP A 70 3.28 -4.42 -4.64
C ASP A 70 3.69 -5.56 -5.57
N PRO A 71 4.98 -5.93 -5.61
CA PRO A 71 5.45 -7.03 -6.43
C PRO A 71 5.16 -8.38 -5.77
N LEU A 72 4.86 -9.40 -6.59
CA LEU A 72 4.98 -10.79 -6.15
C LEU A 72 6.44 -11.08 -5.78
N ARG A 73 6.73 -11.29 -4.49
CA ARG A 73 8.12 -11.41 -3.99
C ARG A 73 8.79 -12.73 -4.32
N LYS A 74 8.00 -13.80 -4.34
CA LYS A 74 8.43 -15.18 -4.59
C LYS A 74 7.22 -16.04 -4.95
N VAL A 75 7.46 -17.24 -5.45
CA VAL A 75 6.42 -18.27 -5.55
C VAL A 75 6.16 -18.84 -4.15
N TYR A 76 4.93 -18.68 -3.66
CA TYR A 76 4.50 -19.23 -2.37
C TYR A 76 4.07 -20.70 -2.51
N PRO A 77 4.05 -21.50 -1.43
CA PRO A 77 3.70 -22.92 -1.49
C PRO A 77 2.30 -23.23 -2.06
N PHE A 78 1.37 -22.27 -1.99
CA PHE A 78 0.02 -22.41 -2.52
C PHE A 78 -0.10 -22.08 -4.02
N LEU A 79 1.01 -21.72 -4.69
CA LEU A 79 1.03 -21.36 -6.11
C LEU A 79 1.70 -22.45 -6.95
N SER A 80 1.26 -22.57 -8.21
CA SER A 80 1.99 -23.34 -9.24
C SER A 80 3.38 -22.74 -9.46
N LYS A 81 4.35 -23.58 -9.86
CA LYS A 81 5.68 -23.15 -10.28
C LYS A 81 5.66 -22.16 -11.45
N ASP A 82 4.58 -22.15 -12.25
CA ASP A 82 4.43 -21.22 -13.38
C ASP A 82 4.41 -19.75 -12.92
N TYR A 83 4.11 -19.48 -11.65
CA TYR A 83 4.18 -18.15 -11.06
C TYR A 83 5.60 -17.58 -10.96
N GLU A 84 6.65 -18.38 -11.20
CA GLU A 84 8.03 -17.89 -11.25
C GLU A 84 8.20 -16.80 -12.32
N ALA A 85 7.50 -16.93 -13.45
CA ALA A 85 7.50 -15.93 -14.52
C ALA A 85 6.88 -14.58 -14.09
N HIS A 86 6.09 -14.58 -13.02
CA HIS A 86 5.37 -13.42 -12.50
C HIS A 86 6.07 -12.75 -11.30
N VAL A 87 7.11 -13.37 -10.74
CA VAL A 87 7.90 -12.79 -9.64
C VAL A 87 8.48 -11.44 -10.07
N GLY A 88 8.28 -10.44 -9.22
CA GLY A 88 8.68 -9.06 -9.43
C GLY A 88 7.66 -8.18 -10.16
N LYS A 89 6.58 -8.74 -10.70
CA LYS A 89 5.48 -7.99 -11.33
C LYS A 89 4.43 -7.56 -10.28
N PRO A 90 3.69 -6.45 -10.49
CA PRO A 90 2.65 -6.03 -9.55
C PRO A 90 1.54 -7.07 -9.41
N LEU A 91 0.98 -7.24 -8.20
CA LEU A 91 -0.09 -8.22 -7.94
C LEU A 91 -1.36 -7.95 -8.76
N SER A 92 -1.64 -6.69 -9.10
CA SER A 92 -2.74 -6.29 -9.97
C SER A 92 -2.56 -6.72 -11.44
N GLU A 93 -1.32 -6.95 -11.89
CA GLU A 93 -0.95 -7.22 -13.29
C GLU A 93 -0.64 -8.70 -13.56
N ILE A 94 -0.92 -9.58 -12.60
CA ILE A 94 -0.67 -11.03 -12.72
C ILE A 94 -1.99 -11.81 -12.60
N PRO A 95 -2.12 -12.97 -13.28
CA PRO A 95 -3.39 -13.69 -13.39
C PRO A 95 -3.87 -14.27 -12.05
N CYS A 96 -5.19 -14.44 -11.88
CA CYS A 96 -5.74 -15.18 -10.74
C CYS A 96 -5.21 -16.62 -10.74
N PRO A 97 -4.71 -17.15 -9.61
CA PRO A 97 -4.37 -18.57 -9.48
C PRO A 97 -5.54 -19.52 -9.79
N CYS A 98 -6.76 -19.02 -9.60
CA CYS A 98 -8.03 -19.70 -9.79
C CYS A 98 -8.66 -19.54 -11.20
N GLY A 99 -8.11 -18.65 -12.05
CA GLY A 99 -8.70 -18.28 -13.34
C GLY A 99 -10.03 -17.50 -13.32
N SER A 100 -10.64 -17.25 -12.15
CA SER A 100 -12.00 -16.69 -12.02
C SER A 100 -12.09 -15.22 -11.57
N HIS A 101 -10.99 -14.62 -11.12
CA HIS A 101 -10.94 -13.21 -10.72
C HIS A 101 -10.11 -12.39 -11.71
N LYS A 102 -10.33 -11.07 -11.71
CA LYS A 102 -9.65 -10.12 -12.62
C LYS A 102 -8.12 -10.19 -12.53
N SER A 103 -7.58 -10.38 -11.33
CA SER A 103 -6.14 -10.47 -11.06
C SER A 103 -5.87 -11.31 -9.82
N TYR A 104 -4.59 -11.60 -9.57
CA TYR A 104 -4.13 -12.19 -8.32
C TYR A 104 -4.50 -11.33 -7.11
N ALA A 105 -4.34 -10.01 -7.20
CA ALA A 105 -4.71 -9.11 -6.11
C ALA A 105 -6.20 -9.22 -5.75
N GLU A 106 -7.09 -9.22 -6.76
CA GLU A 106 -8.53 -9.35 -6.52
C GLU A 106 -8.92 -10.71 -5.92
N HIS A 107 -8.21 -11.78 -6.29
CA HIS A 107 -8.46 -13.13 -5.77
C HIS A 107 -8.40 -13.19 -4.25
N PHE A 108 -7.44 -12.50 -3.65
CA PHE A 108 -7.25 -12.49 -2.19
C PHE A 108 -7.97 -11.34 -1.50
N LEU A 109 -8.16 -10.22 -2.21
CA LEU A 109 -8.81 -9.03 -1.66
C LEU A 109 -10.33 -9.21 -1.51
N LEU A 110 -11.03 -9.70 -2.53
CA LEU A 110 -12.50 -9.74 -2.53
C LEU A 110 -13.11 -10.53 -1.37
N PRO A 111 -12.65 -11.77 -1.07
CA PRO A 111 -13.18 -12.53 0.07
C PRO A 111 -12.93 -11.82 1.41
N PHE A 112 -11.81 -11.09 1.52
CA PHE A 112 -11.51 -10.33 2.72
C PHE A 112 -12.46 -9.15 2.91
N ILE A 113 -12.76 -8.39 1.84
CA ILE A 113 -13.74 -7.29 1.90
C ILE A 113 -15.14 -7.82 2.26
N GLU A 114 -15.54 -8.97 1.71
CA GLU A 114 -16.81 -9.61 2.07
C GLU A 114 -16.86 -10.02 3.55
N ALA A 115 -15.76 -10.56 4.08
CA ALA A 115 -15.64 -10.88 5.50
C ALA A 115 -15.76 -9.63 6.38
N LEU A 116 -15.13 -8.50 5.99
CA LEU A 116 -15.28 -7.22 6.70
C LEU A 116 -16.73 -6.75 6.71
N HIS A 117 -17.42 -6.81 5.58
CA HIS A 117 -18.84 -6.43 5.49
C HIS A 117 -19.73 -7.30 6.39
N THR A 118 -19.43 -8.60 6.47
CA THR A 118 -20.15 -9.53 7.36
C THR A 118 -19.98 -9.15 8.84
N LEU A 119 -18.81 -8.63 9.22
CA LEU A 119 -18.51 -8.12 10.56
C LEU A 119 -19.05 -6.71 10.82
N GLY A 120 -19.74 -6.10 9.84
CA GLY A 120 -20.25 -4.74 9.93
C GLY A 120 -19.17 -3.66 9.80
N ILE A 121 -17.98 -4.02 9.31
CA ILE A 121 -16.87 -3.10 9.07
C ILE A 121 -16.91 -2.67 7.60
N LYS A 122 -17.18 -1.39 7.34
CA LYS A 122 -17.45 -0.86 5.99
C LYS A 122 -16.50 0.31 5.66
N PRO A 123 -15.21 0.06 5.44
CA PRO A 123 -14.26 1.11 5.08
C PRO A 123 -14.47 1.56 3.63
N GLU A 124 -14.04 2.77 3.31
CA GLU A 124 -13.82 3.19 1.93
C GLU A 124 -12.57 2.48 1.39
N VAL A 125 -12.75 1.56 0.43
CA VAL A 125 -11.68 0.72 -0.10
C VAL A 125 -10.98 1.39 -1.28
N TYR A 126 -9.68 1.63 -1.13
CA TYR A 126 -8.79 2.12 -2.16
C TYR A 126 -7.87 0.99 -2.64
N ARG A 127 -7.59 0.97 -3.95
CA ARG A 127 -6.63 0.05 -4.57
C ARG A 127 -5.42 0.88 -5.02
N ALA A 128 -4.23 0.52 -4.56
CA ALA A 128 -3.02 1.24 -4.89
C ALA A 128 -2.82 1.33 -6.41
N ASP A 129 -2.95 0.22 -7.14
CA ASP A 129 -2.73 0.20 -8.60
C ASP A 129 -3.66 1.17 -9.34
N ALA A 130 -4.91 1.29 -8.92
CA ALA A 130 -5.85 2.25 -9.50
C ALA A 130 -5.43 3.70 -9.20
N LEU A 131 -5.07 4.01 -7.95
CA LEU A 131 -4.63 5.35 -7.55
C LEU A 131 -3.35 5.79 -8.27
N TYR A 132 -2.40 4.88 -8.50
CA TYR A 132 -1.22 5.13 -9.33
C TYR A 132 -1.62 5.42 -10.79
N LYS A 133 -2.44 4.56 -11.41
CA LYS A 133 -2.88 4.72 -12.81
C LYS A 133 -3.73 5.97 -13.05
N GLU A 134 -4.47 6.42 -12.04
CA GLU A 134 -5.25 7.67 -12.07
C GLU A 134 -4.39 8.93 -11.83
N GLY A 135 -3.09 8.77 -11.54
CA GLY A 135 -2.17 9.88 -11.29
C GLY A 135 -2.36 10.55 -9.93
N LYS A 136 -3.11 9.94 -8.99
CA LYS A 136 -3.39 10.54 -7.67
C LYS A 136 -2.13 10.78 -6.83
N TYR A 137 -1.05 10.05 -7.13
CA TYR A 137 0.22 10.14 -6.41
C TYR A 137 1.30 10.94 -7.14
N ILE A 138 1.07 11.50 -8.32
CA ILE A 138 2.09 12.20 -9.12
C ILE A 138 2.81 13.28 -8.30
N GLU A 139 2.07 14.16 -7.62
CA GLU A 139 2.66 15.23 -6.81
C GLU A 139 3.46 14.69 -5.61
N SER A 140 3.01 13.56 -5.04
CA SER A 140 3.74 12.90 -3.96
C SER A 140 5.03 12.24 -4.46
N ILE A 141 5.00 11.66 -5.67
CA ILE A 141 6.15 11.05 -6.35
C ILE A 141 7.19 12.12 -6.66
N LYS A 142 6.79 13.25 -7.27
CA LYS A 142 7.66 14.41 -7.52
C LYS A 142 8.32 14.89 -6.24
N LYS A 143 7.54 15.05 -5.17
CA LYS A 143 8.06 15.46 -3.85
C LYS A 143 9.06 14.45 -3.30
N ALA A 144 8.79 13.16 -3.39
CA ALA A 144 9.70 12.12 -2.92
C ALA A 144 11.02 12.12 -3.71
N LEU A 145 10.96 12.20 -5.03
CA LEU A 145 12.13 12.21 -5.91
C LEU A 145 13.01 13.45 -5.69
N THR A 146 12.41 14.64 -5.58
CA THR A 146 13.14 15.89 -5.30
C THR A 146 13.75 15.93 -3.90
N ASN A 147 13.19 15.18 -2.94
CA ASN A 147 13.68 15.07 -1.57
C ASN A 147 14.43 13.76 -1.29
N ARG A 148 14.89 13.07 -2.34
CA ARG A 148 15.58 11.79 -2.27
C ARG A 148 16.65 11.75 -1.18
N ASP A 149 17.58 12.72 -1.18
CA ASP A 149 18.72 12.70 -0.25
C ASP A 149 18.27 12.91 1.20
N ALA A 150 17.22 13.71 1.41
CA ALA A 150 16.62 13.87 2.74
C ALA A 150 15.96 12.57 3.21
N ILE A 151 15.24 11.86 2.34
CA ILE A 151 14.66 10.56 2.65
C ILE A 151 15.77 9.53 2.95
N ALA A 152 16.82 9.49 2.13
CA ALA A 152 17.94 8.58 2.32
C ALA A 152 18.62 8.80 3.67
N ARG A 153 18.85 10.06 4.05
CA ARG A 153 19.39 10.42 5.36
C ARG A 153 18.49 9.94 6.50
N ILE A 154 17.19 10.23 6.44
CA ILE A 154 16.22 9.76 7.46
C ILE A 154 16.25 8.24 7.58
N MET A 155 16.29 7.52 6.46
CA MET A 155 16.38 6.06 6.47
C MET A 155 17.68 5.55 7.11
N SER A 156 18.80 6.20 6.85
CA SER A 156 20.08 5.86 7.47
C SER A 156 20.06 6.13 8.98
N GLU A 157 19.53 7.29 9.40
CA GLU A 157 19.53 7.71 10.80
C GLU A 157 18.54 6.91 11.66
N VAL A 158 17.33 6.66 11.15
CA VAL A 158 16.25 6.03 11.92
C VAL A 158 16.29 4.51 11.81
N ALA A 159 16.53 3.97 10.61
CA ALA A 159 16.49 2.53 10.35
C ALA A 159 17.87 1.88 10.28
N GLY A 160 18.97 2.66 10.40
CA GLY A 160 20.33 2.14 10.29
C GLY A 160 20.66 1.54 8.92
N ARG A 161 19.92 1.93 7.88
CA ARG A 161 20.05 1.33 6.55
C ARG A 161 21.01 2.13 5.69
N GLU A 162 22.13 1.53 5.33
CA GLU A 162 23.05 2.09 4.33
C GLU A 162 22.41 1.96 2.94
N LEU A 163 22.27 3.11 2.27
CA LEU A 163 21.67 3.20 0.93
C LEU A 163 22.76 3.58 -0.06
N GLU A 164 22.72 2.95 -1.23
CA GLU A 164 23.66 3.23 -2.31
C GLU A 164 23.57 4.69 -2.79
N PRO A 165 24.68 5.29 -3.26
CA PRO A 165 24.70 6.67 -3.75
C PRO A 165 23.72 6.96 -4.89
N ASP A 166 23.22 5.93 -5.57
CA ASP A 166 22.25 6.02 -6.68
C ASP A 166 20.91 5.35 -6.36
N TRP A 167 20.62 5.09 -5.08
CA TRP A 167 19.32 4.65 -4.60
C TRP A 167 18.20 5.62 -5.00
N SER A 168 16.98 5.15 -5.21
CA SER A 168 15.80 6.00 -5.48
C SER A 168 14.64 5.61 -4.57
N PRO A 169 13.84 6.58 -4.08
CA PRO A 169 12.61 6.31 -3.32
C PRO A 169 11.47 5.76 -4.19
N TYR A 170 11.70 5.59 -5.50
CA TYR A 170 10.69 5.15 -6.46
C TYR A 170 11.20 3.96 -7.29
N ASN A 171 10.31 3.00 -7.54
CA ASN A 171 10.54 1.90 -8.49
C ASN A 171 9.55 2.03 -9.64
N THR A 172 10.01 1.76 -10.86
CA THR A 172 9.18 1.82 -12.07
C THR A 172 8.86 0.41 -12.57
N ILE A 173 7.81 0.28 -13.39
CA ILE A 173 7.52 -0.97 -14.09
C ILE A 173 8.27 -0.98 -15.42
N CYS A 174 9.12 -1.98 -15.59
CA CYS A 174 9.77 -2.21 -16.88
C CYS A 174 8.72 -2.52 -17.96
N LYS A 175 8.71 -1.74 -19.05
CA LYS A 175 7.77 -1.94 -20.17
C LYS A 175 7.91 -3.30 -20.85
N GLU A 176 9.12 -3.87 -20.80
CA GLU A 176 9.44 -5.12 -21.50
C GLU A 176 9.10 -6.36 -20.66
N CYS A 177 9.60 -6.43 -19.42
CA CYS A 177 9.39 -7.61 -18.57
C CYS A 177 8.24 -7.46 -17.57
N GLY A 178 7.67 -6.27 -17.40
CA GLY A 178 6.58 -5.97 -16.46
C GLY A 178 6.96 -6.01 -14.98
N ARG A 179 8.26 -6.13 -14.66
CA ARG A 179 8.74 -6.21 -13.27
C ARG A 179 9.12 -4.82 -12.75
N LEU A 180 8.85 -4.59 -11.47
CA LEU A 180 9.33 -3.42 -10.72
C LEU A 180 10.53 -3.72 -9.82
N SER A 181 10.73 -4.98 -9.42
CA SER A 181 11.84 -5.37 -8.52
C SER A 181 13.21 -5.39 -9.20
N THR A 182 13.25 -5.24 -10.52
CA THR A 182 14.47 -5.34 -11.34
C THR A 182 14.85 -4.03 -12.00
N THR A 183 14.11 -2.95 -11.76
CA THR A 183 14.38 -1.63 -12.33
C THR A 183 15.21 -0.78 -11.39
N LYS A 184 16.01 0.11 -11.96
CA LYS A 184 16.74 1.16 -11.26
C LYS A 184 16.47 2.48 -11.96
N VAL A 185 16.03 3.47 -11.18
CA VAL A 185 15.80 4.82 -11.68
C VAL A 185 17.14 5.49 -11.94
N THR A 186 17.30 6.08 -13.12
CA THR A 186 18.52 6.80 -13.55
C THR A 186 18.30 8.30 -13.72
N GLY A 187 17.05 8.74 -13.84
CA GLY A 187 16.69 10.14 -14.03
C GLY A 187 15.19 10.35 -13.88
N PHE A 188 14.78 11.60 -13.71
CA PHE A 188 13.39 12.01 -13.72
C PHE A 188 13.23 13.45 -14.21
N ASP A 189 12.06 13.77 -14.78
CA ASP A 189 11.66 15.11 -15.20
C ASP A 189 10.30 15.44 -14.56
N THR A 190 10.27 16.43 -13.68
CA THR A 190 9.07 16.82 -12.93
C THR A 190 8.05 17.57 -13.77
N GLU A 191 8.49 18.24 -14.84
CA GLU A 191 7.61 19.00 -15.73
C GLU A 191 6.95 18.06 -16.74
N LYS A 192 7.69 17.07 -17.24
CA LYS A 192 7.15 16.05 -18.15
C LYS A 192 6.49 14.88 -17.42
N GLU A 193 6.63 14.79 -16.11
CA GLU A 193 6.12 13.70 -15.27
C GLU A 193 6.65 12.33 -15.71
N THR A 194 7.96 12.26 -16.01
CA THR A 194 8.61 11.06 -16.52
C THR A 194 9.75 10.56 -15.65
N ILE A 195 9.96 9.24 -15.67
CA ILE A 195 11.06 8.52 -15.00
C ILE A 195 11.87 7.75 -16.04
N ASP A 196 13.19 7.94 -16.01
CA ASP A 196 14.15 7.15 -16.77
C ASP A 196 14.66 5.99 -15.94
N TYR A 197 14.78 4.81 -16.56
CA TYR A 197 15.23 3.61 -15.87
C TYR A 197 16.07 2.69 -16.73
N VAL A 198 16.82 1.84 -16.04
CA VAL A 198 17.46 0.63 -16.56
C VAL A 198 16.91 -0.59 -15.84
N CYS A 199 16.81 -1.72 -16.55
CA CYS A 199 16.30 -2.97 -15.99
C CYS A 199 17.33 -4.08 -16.10
N LYS A 200 17.35 -5.00 -15.13
CA LYS A 200 18.20 -6.20 -15.19
C LYS A 200 17.91 -7.12 -16.39
N CYS A 201 16.77 -6.97 -17.06
CA CYS A 201 16.48 -7.71 -18.30
C CYS A 201 17.15 -7.11 -19.54
N GLY A 202 17.94 -6.04 -19.40
CA GLY A 202 18.69 -5.39 -20.48
C GLY A 202 17.96 -4.23 -21.16
N SER A 203 16.69 -4.00 -20.82
CA SER A 203 15.94 -2.84 -21.34
C SER A 203 16.24 -1.58 -20.53
N SER A 204 16.13 -0.44 -21.21
CA SER A 204 16.10 0.89 -20.60
C SER A 204 15.03 1.72 -21.28
N GLY A 205 14.59 2.79 -20.64
CA GLY A 205 13.67 3.73 -21.26
C GLY A 205 13.03 4.70 -20.29
N THR A 206 12.03 5.41 -20.80
CA THR A 206 11.30 6.43 -20.08
C THR A 206 9.82 6.02 -19.93
N VAL A 207 9.30 6.12 -18.71
CA VAL A 207 7.87 5.90 -18.38
C VAL A 207 7.28 7.16 -17.77
N SER A 208 5.95 7.23 -17.69
CA SER A 208 5.27 8.21 -16.85
C SER A 208 5.41 7.82 -15.37
N MET A 209 5.40 8.82 -14.48
CA MET A 209 5.42 8.68 -13.02
C MET A 209 4.22 7.91 -12.47
#